data_AF-A0A0R1KIL1-F1
#
_entry.id   AF-A0A0R1KIL1-F1
#
_cell.length_a   1.000
_cell.length_b   1.000
_cell.length_c   1.000
_cell.angle_alpha   90.00
_cell.angle_beta   90.00
_cell.angle_gamma   90.00
#
_symmetry.space_group_name_H-M   'P 1'
#
loop_
_entity.id
_entity.type
_entity.pdbx_description
1 polymer ?
#
loop_
_entity_poly.entity_id
_entity_poly.type
_entity_poly.pdbx_seq_one_letter_code
_entity_poly.pdbx_strand_id
1 'polypeptide(L)'
;MGAINNNYRLLETNVLLDRFLTYREVFTEHFKTMKVIERGEALRYETYSRLADNYISNVHRFIDLCESYIAKYHLENSQLTEKLNDYLVEVIDAISCLDTDRNRIDHIKLEQAKRKIHQKEIEFMNAIGLLAN
;
A
#
# COMPACT_ATOMS: atom_id res chain seq x y z
N MET A 1 -9.28 32.40 13.78
CA MET A 1 -8.45 31.17 13.85
C MET A 1 -8.90 30.04 12.90
N GLY A 2 -9.74 30.29 11.89
CA GLY A 2 -10.24 29.24 10.98
C GLY A 2 -9.40 28.97 9.71
N ALA A 3 -8.65 29.96 9.22
CA ALA A 3 -7.91 29.83 7.96
C ALA A 3 -6.57 29.07 8.09
N ILE A 4 -5.87 29.21 9.22
CA ILE A 4 -4.56 28.57 9.46
C ILE A 4 -4.71 27.05 9.59
N ASN A 5 -5.81 26.58 10.17
CA ASN A 5 -6.07 25.16 10.41
C ASN A 5 -6.38 24.41 9.09
N ASN A 6 -7.00 25.08 8.12
CA ASN A 6 -7.35 24.49 6.83
C ASN A 6 -6.13 24.34 5.91
N ASN A 7 -5.25 25.35 5.88
CA ASN A 7 -4.00 25.29 5.09
C ASN A 7 -3.03 24.25 5.63
N TYR A 8 -2.94 24.10 6.95
CA TYR A 8 -2.10 23.07 7.58
C TYR A 8 -2.63 21.67 7.29
N ARG A 9 -3.95 21.47 7.37
CA ARG A 9 -4.59 20.21 6.97
C ARG A 9 -4.34 19.87 5.51
N LEU A 10 -4.51 20.81 4.59
CA LEU A 10 -4.24 20.58 3.17
C LEU A 10 -2.78 20.16 2.91
N LEU A 11 -1.82 20.81 3.59
CA LEU A 11 -0.41 20.45 3.49
C LEU A 11 -0.17 19.02 3.97
N GLU A 12 -0.74 18.63 5.11
CA GLU A 12 -0.58 17.27 5.64
C GLU A 12 -1.31 16.21 4.80
N THR A 13 -2.45 16.53 4.20
CA THR A 13 -3.09 15.67 3.20
C THR A 13 -2.15 15.43 2.01
N ASN A 14 -1.48 16.48 1.52
CA ASN A 14 -0.51 16.35 0.43
C ASN A 14 0.70 15.49 0.85
N VAL A 15 1.17 15.62 2.09
CA VAL A 15 2.22 14.76 2.63
C VAL A 15 1.75 13.30 2.71
N LEU A 16 0.52 13.04 3.16
CA LEU A 16 -0.06 11.69 3.16
C LEU A 16 -0.10 11.12 1.73
N LEU A 17 -0.54 11.91 0.76
CA LEU A 17 -0.60 11.52 -0.65
C LEU A 17 0.77 11.18 -1.23
N ASP A 18 1.78 12.00 -0.95
CA ASP A 18 3.16 11.73 -1.37
C ASP A 18 3.69 10.41 -0.78
N ARG A 19 3.41 10.19 0.51
CA ARG A 19 3.75 8.94 1.20
C ARG A 19 2.98 7.74 0.65
N PHE A 20 1.70 7.89 0.35
CA PHE A 20 0.88 6.88 -0.30
C PHE A 20 1.50 6.48 -1.66
N LEU A 21 1.82 7.45 -2.51
CA LEU A 21 2.43 7.21 -3.83
C LEU A 21 3.81 6.54 -3.70
N THR A 22 4.59 6.91 -2.69
CA THR A 22 5.88 6.29 -2.38
C THR A 22 5.70 4.81 -2.02
N TYR A 23 4.79 4.48 -1.10
CA TYR A 23 4.55 3.09 -0.70
C TYR A 23 3.93 2.25 -1.82
N ARG A 24 3.08 2.85 -2.66
CA ARG A 24 2.60 2.21 -3.89
C ARG A 24 3.74 1.76 -4.78
N GLU A 25 4.76 2.60 -4.97
CA GLU A 25 5.94 2.21 -5.74
C GLU A 25 6.72 1.10 -5.04
N VAL A 26 6.88 1.15 -3.71
CA VAL A 26 7.51 0.07 -2.93
C VAL A 26 6.79 -1.27 -3.15
N PHE A 27 5.46 -1.30 -3.09
CA PHE A 27 4.68 -2.51 -3.34
C PHE A 27 4.78 -2.98 -4.80
N THR A 28 4.87 -2.04 -5.75
CA THR A 28 5.07 -2.35 -7.16
C THR A 28 6.46 -2.95 -7.42
N GLU A 29 7.50 -2.39 -6.81
CA GLU A 29 8.86 -2.92 -6.84
C GLU A 29 8.93 -4.32 -6.26
N HIS A 30 8.21 -4.60 -5.17
CA HIS A 30 8.10 -5.95 -4.63
C HIS A 30 7.62 -6.97 -5.69
N PHE A 31 6.57 -6.65 -6.46
CA PHE A 31 6.11 -7.50 -7.55
C PHE A 31 7.10 -7.62 -8.71
N LYS A 32 7.92 -6.59 -8.97
CA LYS A 32 9.01 -6.65 -9.96
C LYS A 32 10.11 -7.59 -9.46
N THR A 33 10.51 -7.48 -8.20
CA THR A 33 11.53 -8.34 -7.57
C THR A 33 11.13 -9.81 -7.60
N MET A 34 9.84 -10.14 -7.44
CA MET A 34 9.34 -11.52 -7.59
C MET A 34 9.78 -12.15 -8.92
N LYS A 35 9.70 -11.40 -10.03
CA LYS A 35 10.10 -11.86 -11.36
C LYS A 35 11.62 -12.01 -11.50
N VAL A 36 12.38 -11.14 -10.84
CA VAL A 36 13.86 -11.22 -10.83
C VAL A 36 14.32 -12.47 -10.09
N ILE A 37 13.68 -12.81 -8.95
CA ILE A 37 13.94 -14.06 -8.23
C ILE A 37 13.55 -15.26 -9.09
N GLU A 38 12.39 -15.23 -9.75
CA GLU A 38 11.91 -16.33 -10.60
C GLU A 38 12.87 -16.65 -11.74
N ARG A 39 13.48 -15.63 -12.35
CA ARG A 39 14.46 -15.77 -13.43
C ARG A 39 15.83 -16.22 -12.96
N GLY A 40 16.08 -16.28 -11.65
CA GLY A 40 17.40 -16.52 -11.08
C GLY A 40 18.38 -15.36 -11.29
N GLU A 41 17.86 -14.15 -11.54
CA GLU A 41 18.64 -12.92 -11.73
C GLU A 41 18.92 -12.20 -10.40
N ALA A 42 18.31 -12.67 -9.31
CA ALA A 42 18.46 -12.08 -7.98
C ALA A 42 19.79 -12.49 -7.31
N LEU A 43 20.23 -11.69 -6.34
CA LEU A 43 21.34 -12.06 -5.47
C LEU A 43 20.99 -13.32 -4.68
N ARG A 44 21.99 -14.17 -4.39
CA ARG A 44 21.79 -15.49 -3.76
C ARG A 44 20.97 -15.51 -2.46
N TYR A 45 20.92 -14.38 -1.74
CA TYR A 45 20.20 -14.25 -0.48
C TYR A 45 18.78 -13.68 -0.63
N GLU A 46 18.39 -13.21 -1.81
CA GLU A 46 17.05 -12.73 -2.10
C GLU A 46 16.14 -13.92 -2.43
N THR A 47 15.33 -14.32 -1.45
CA THR A 47 14.38 -15.44 -1.54
C THR A 47 12.95 -14.93 -1.41
N TYR A 48 11.95 -15.72 -1.81
CA TYR A 48 10.54 -15.30 -1.64
C TYR A 48 10.16 -15.11 -0.16
N SER A 49 10.73 -15.88 0.75
CA SER A 49 10.52 -15.69 2.20
C SER A 49 11.04 -14.33 2.66
N ARG A 50 12.29 -13.98 2.34
CA ARG A 50 12.85 -12.67 2.70
C ARG A 50 12.09 -11.52 2.04
N LEU A 51 11.70 -11.70 0.78
CA LEU A 51 10.92 -10.72 0.03
C LEU A 51 9.55 -10.51 0.69
N ALA A 52 8.90 -11.58 1.18
CA ALA A 52 7.65 -11.52 1.92
C ALA A 52 7.78 -10.80 3.27
N ASP A 53 8.81 -11.10 4.05
CA ASP A 53 9.07 -10.42 5.33
C ASP A 53 9.26 -8.91 5.12
N ASN A 54 10.04 -8.54 4.11
CA ASN A 54 10.24 -7.14 3.73
C ASN A 54 8.94 -6.46 3.32
N TYR A 55 8.05 -7.16 2.61
CA TYR A 55 6.76 -6.63 2.21
C TYR A 55 5.87 -6.34 3.41
N ILE A 56 5.67 -7.32 4.28
CA ILE A 56 4.86 -7.16 5.49
C ILE A 56 5.42 -6.05 6.38
N SER A 57 6.75 -5.95 6.52
CA SER A 57 7.35 -4.83 7.25
C SER A 57 7.02 -3.47 6.64
N ASN A 58 6.98 -3.35 5.31
CA ASN A 58 6.61 -2.10 4.65
C ASN A 58 5.11 -1.81 4.77
N VAL A 59 4.27 -2.84 4.70
CA VAL A 59 2.82 -2.72 4.93
C VAL A 59 2.53 -2.19 6.33
N HIS A 60 3.13 -2.76 7.38
CA HIS A 60 2.95 -2.25 8.74
C HIS A 60 3.37 -0.78 8.90
N ARG A 61 4.55 -0.41 8.39
CA ARG A 61 5.01 1.00 8.44
C ARG A 61 4.06 1.94 7.70
N PHE A 62 3.44 1.47 6.63
CA PHE A 62 2.48 2.26 5.89
C PHE A 62 1.16 2.41 6.65
N ILE A 63 0.66 1.33 7.26
CA ILE A 63 -0.53 1.36 8.14
C ILE A 63 -0.31 2.35 9.28
N ASP A 64 0.82 2.29 9.99
CA ASP A 64 1.13 3.20 11.11
C ASP A 64 1.07 4.68 10.69
N LEU A 65 1.57 4.98 9.48
CA LEU A 65 1.55 6.33 8.91
C LEU A 65 0.11 6.78 8.62
N CYS A 66 -0.69 5.91 8.02
CA CYS A 66 -2.10 6.16 7.70
C CYS A 66 -2.94 6.35 8.96
N GLU A 67 -2.79 5.47 9.96
CA GLU A 67 -3.50 5.56 11.24
C GLU A 67 -3.16 6.83 12.00
N SER A 68 -1.88 7.23 12.00
CA SER A 68 -1.44 8.49 12.61
C SER A 68 -2.16 9.70 12.02
N TYR A 69 -2.35 9.73 10.70
CA TYR A 69 -3.10 10.80 10.02
C TYR A 69 -4.60 10.73 10.34
N ILE A 70 -5.19 9.54 10.27
CA ILE A 70 -6.62 9.33 10.55
C ILE A 70 -6.97 9.80 11.97
N ALA A 71 -6.18 9.38 12.96
CA ALA A 71 -6.39 9.73 14.36
C ALA A 71 -6.23 11.23 14.61
N LYS A 72 -5.23 11.87 13.99
CA LYS A 72 -4.98 13.31 14.13
C LYS A 72 -6.15 14.16 13.66
N TYR A 73 -6.86 13.71 12.62
CA TYR A 73 -7.97 14.44 12.02
C TYR A 73 -9.35 13.85 12.33
N HIS A 74 -9.44 12.90 13.26
CA HIS A 74 -10.67 12.22 13.69
C HIS A 74 -11.49 11.67 12.51
N LEU A 75 -10.80 10.95 11.61
CA LEU A 75 -11.38 10.42 10.37
C LEU A 75 -11.80 8.96 10.47
N GLU A 76 -11.82 8.35 11.66
CA GLU A 76 -11.97 6.91 11.88
C GLU A 76 -13.26 6.35 11.24
N ASN A 77 -14.35 7.12 11.29
CA ASN A 77 -15.66 6.74 10.74
C ASN A 77 -15.94 7.38 9.37
N SER A 78 -14.91 7.88 8.68
CA SER A 78 -15.05 8.53 7.38
C SER A 78 -15.00 7.53 6.24
N GLN A 79 -15.64 7.89 5.13
CA GLN A 79 -15.54 7.14 3.87
C GLN A 79 -14.08 7.04 3.38
N LEU A 80 -13.23 8.03 3.68
CA LEU A 80 -11.80 7.96 3.36
C LEU A 80 -11.14 6.77 4.05
N THR A 81 -11.37 6.62 5.35
CA THR A 81 -10.81 5.53 6.16
C THR A 81 -11.34 4.17 5.70
N GLU A 82 -12.62 4.08 5.35
CA GLU A 82 -13.19 2.87 4.76
C GLU A 82 -12.46 2.48 3.47
N LYS A 83 -12.24 3.44 2.55
CA LYS A 83 -11.54 3.18 1.28
C LYS A 83 -10.06 2.89 1.46
N LEU A 84 -9.43 3.50 2.46
CA LEU A 84 -8.05 3.18 2.80
C LEU A 84 -7.92 1.77 3.35
N ASN A 85 -8.83 1.35 4.23
CA ASN A 85 -8.85 0.00 4.78
C ASN A 85 -9.09 -1.05 3.68
N ASP A 86 -10.04 -0.81 2.76
CA ASP A 86 -10.25 -1.65 1.59
C ASP A 86 -8.96 -1.84 0.78
N TYR A 87 -8.21 -0.75 0.56
CA TYR A 87 -6.92 -0.80 -0.13
C TYR A 87 -5.88 -1.61 0.65
N LEU A 88 -5.75 -1.36 1.97
CA LEU A 88 -4.78 -2.03 2.82
C LEU A 88 -5.04 -3.54 2.93
N VAL A 89 -6.29 -3.97 2.96
CA VAL A 89 -6.66 -5.39 2.93
C VAL A 89 -6.14 -6.05 1.66
N GLU A 90 -6.37 -5.44 0.49
CA GLU A 90 -5.89 -6.01 -0.78
C GLU A 90 -4.36 -6.00 -0.89
N VAL A 91 -3.69 -5.02 -0.29
CA VAL A 91 -2.23 -4.99 -0.17
C VAL A 91 -1.75 -6.15 0.71
N ILE A 92 -2.33 -6.36 1.89
CA ILE A 92 -1.98 -7.49 2.77
C ILE A 92 -2.19 -8.82 2.06
N ASP A 93 -3.36 -8.99 1.43
CA ASP A 93 -3.76 -10.24 0.76
C ASP A 93 -2.89 -10.57 -0.45
N ALA A 94 -2.23 -9.59 -1.06
CA ALA A 94 -1.35 -9.81 -2.21
C ALA A 94 -0.20 -10.76 -1.91
N ILE A 95 0.22 -10.90 -0.64
CA ILE A 95 1.27 -11.85 -0.25
C ILE A 95 0.88 -13.30 -0.53
N SER A 96 -0.42 -13.60 -0.61
CA SER A 96 -0.95 -14.96 -0.87
C SER A 96 -0.60 -15.53 -2.26
N CYS A 97 -0.01 -14.71 -3.14
CA CYS A 97 0.55 -15.19 -4.40
C CYS A 97 1.91 -15.88 -4.25
N LEU A 98 2.57 -15.78 -3.09
CA LEU A 98 3.83 -16.46 -2.80
C LEU A 98 3.59 -17.77 -2.05
N ASP A 99 4.24 -18.83 -2.52
CA ASP A 99 4.44 -20.08 -1.78
C ASP A 99 5.90 -20.08 -1.30
N THR A 100 6.11 -19.58 -0.08
CA THR A 100 7.44 -19.42 0.51
C THR A 100 8.10 -20.75 0.85
N ASP A 101 7.31 -21.78 1.18
CA ASP A 101 7.79 -23.11 1.53
C ASP A 101 8.37 -23.84 0.31
N ARG A 102 7.74 -23.67 -0.85
CA ARG A 102 8.17 -24.30 -2.11
C ARG A 102 8.97 -23.38 -3.00
N ASN A 103 9.19 -22.13 -2.57
CA ASN A 103 9.81 -21.05 -3.31
C ASN A 103 9.20 -20.90 -4.73
N ARG A 104 7.87 -20.70 -4.78
CA ARG A 104 7.10 -20.55 -6.03
C ARG A 104 6.19 -19.33 -5.99
N ILE A 105 5.79 -18.87 -7.18
CA ILE A 105 4.77 -17.82 -7.37
C ILE A 105 3.55 -18.42 -8.07
N ASP A 106 2.37 -18.06 -7.59
CA ASP A 106 1.11 -18.21 -8.31
C ASP A 106 0.84 -16.95 -9.15
N HIS A 107 1.13 -17.04 -10.45
CA HIS A 107 0.95 -15.92 -11.39
C HIS A 107 -0.49 -15.47 -11.55
N ILE A 108 -1.46 -16.38 -11.39
CA ILE A 108 -2.88 -16.03 -11.49
C ILE A 108 -3.26 -15.15 -10.30
N LYS A 109 -2.89 -15.57 -9.09
CA LYS A 109 -3.11 -14.77 -7.88
C LYS A 109 -2.36 -13.45 -7.92
N LEU A 110 -1.12 -13.43 -8.42
CA LEU A 110 -0.34 -12.20 -8.55
C LEU A 110 -1.05 -11.16 -9.43
N GLU A 111 -1.51 -11.57 -10.62
CA GLU A 111 -2.19 -10.65 -11.53
C GLU A 111 -3.58 -10.25 -11.02
N GLN A 112 -4.27 -11.13 -10.30
CA GLN A 112 -5.51 -10.78 -9.60
C GLN A 112 -5.26 -9.75 -8.49
N ALA A 113 -4.24 -9.95 -7.65
CA ALA A 113 -3.88 -9.03 -6.57
C ALA A 113 -3.55 -7.64 -7.11
N LYS A 114 -2.73 -7.54 -8.16
CA LYS A 114 -2.42 -6.25 -8.81
C LYS A 114 -3.67 -5.51 -9.28
N ARG A 115 -4.61 -6.23 -9.91
CA ARG A 115 -5.86 -5.62 -10.39
C ARG A 115 -6.73 -5.11 -9.23
N LYS A 116 -6.86 -5.89 -8.16
CA LYS A 116 -7.63 -5.50 -6.99
C LYS A 116 -7.01 -4.31 -6.25
N ILE A 117 -5.69 -4.35 -6.02
CA ILE A 117 -4.94 -3.22 -5.44
C ILE A 117 -5.18 -1.96 -6.27
N HIS A 118 -5.02 -2.04 -7.60
CA HIS A 118 -5.21 -0.89 -8.46
C HIS A 118 -6.64 -0.35 -8.45
N GLN A 119 -7.64 -1.24 -8.43
CA GLN A 119 -9.04 -0.85 -8.31
C GLN A 119 -9.31 -0.12 -6.99
N LYS A 120 -8.79 -0.64 -5.86
CA LYS A 120 -8.96 -0.01 -4.54
C LYS A 120 -8.14 1.28 -4.37
N GLU A 121 -6.99 1.37 -5.03
CA GLU A 121 -6.22 2.61 -5.14
C GLU A 121 -7.06 3.71 -5.78
N ILE A 122 -7.71 3.43 -6.91
CA ILE A 122 -8.57 4.41 -7.60
C ILE A 122 -9.72 4.86 -6.68
N GLU A 123 -10.37 3.92 -5.98
CA GLU A 123 -11.43 4.24 -5.02
C GLU A 123 -10.95 5.16 -3.90
N PHE A 124 -9.77 4.88 -3.32
CA PHE A 124 -9.15 5.72 -2.29
C PHE A 124 -8.77 7.10 -2.82
N MET A 125 -8.12 7.17 -3.99
CA MET A 125 -7.71 8.43 -4.61
C MET A 125 -8.90 9.33 -4.99
N ASN A 126 -10.04 8.73 -5.35
CA ASN A 126 -11.27 9.48 -5.56
C ASN A 126 -11.83 10.01 -4.23
N ALA A 127 -11.83 9.19 -3.18
CA ALA A 127 -12.33 9.60 -1.86
C ALA A 127 -11.50 10.74 -1.26
N ILE A 128 -10.17 10.73 -1.42
CA ILE A 128 -9.31 11.80 -0.91
C ILE A 128 -9.42 13.08 -1.77
N GLY A 129 -9.64 12.96 -3.08
CA GLY A 129 -9.90 14.10 -3.97
C GLY A 129 -11.17 14.87 -3.59
N LEU A 130 -12.19 14.20 -3.05
CA LEU A 130 -13.40 14.84 -2.53
C LEU A 130 -13.17 15.63 -1.24
N LEU A 131 -12.10 15.36 -0.48
CA LEU A 131 -11.73 16.14 0.71
C LEU A 131 -10.92 17.40 0.37
N ALA A 132 -10.36 17.47 -0.84
CA ALA A 132 -9.54 18.58 -1.30
C ALA A 132 -10.33 19.64 -2.08
N ASN A 133 -11.58 19.35 -2.45
CA ASN A 133 -12.53 20.28 -3.09
C ASN A 133 -13.52 20.85 -2.06
#